data_AF-A0AAV7EHZ7-F1
#
_entry.id   AF-A0AAV7EHZ7-F1
#
_cell.length_a   1.000
_cell.length_b   1.000
_cell.length_c   1.000
_cell.angle_alpha   90.00
_cell.angle_beta   90.00
_cell.angle_gamma   90.00
#
_symmetry.space_group_name_H-M   'P 1'
#
loop_
_entity.id
_entity.type
_entity.pdbx_description
1 polymer ?
#
loop_
_entity_poly.entity_id
_entity_poly.type
_entity_poly.pdbx_seq_one_letter_code
_entity_poly.pdbx_strand_id
1 'polypeptide(L)'
;MLRRKPSKTQVKIEDKEELEEARRLSSSSSSSAAAAAVSSASTSGAASSTTAFLLHHFDPSKLPPKPHRIVEVKLRLPDQRTHQSVSDLLAPFHFKTHLQENVFFDGSDRELSSKFAVLRLRFYDGDSHCVVSLKARASIVDGVSRVEEDEEPLDPAIARACVSEPWRLAAVENSRILKRVKDEFEGVGEKGFVCLGGFRNVRAVYDWQGLKLELDETQYDFGTSYEIECESAEPDKAKKLLEDLLTKHGISYEYSKVSKFAIFRSGKLPE
;
A
#
# COMPACT_ATOMS: atom_id res chain seq x y z
N MET A 1 28.71 -23.07 1.23
CA MET A 1 27.32 -22.81 0.81
C MET A 1 26.37 -23.59 1.71
N LEU A 2 25.77 -22.94 2.71
CA LEU A 2 24.83 -23.59 3.64
C LEU A 2 23.40 -23.42 3.09
N ARG A 3 22.80 -24.51 2.61
CA ARG A 3 21.40 -24.57 2.19
C ARG A 3 20.50 -24.48 3.42
N ARG A 4 19.80 -23.36 3.60
CA ARG A 4 18.70 -23.24 4.57
C ARG A 4 17.45 -23.93 4.00
N LYS A 5 16.80 -24.77 4.80
CA LYS A 5 15.55 -25.46 4.44
C LYS A 5 14.37 -24.48 4.52
N PRO A 6 13.37 -24.57 3.63
CA PRO A 6 12.16 -23.75 3.71
C PRO A 6 11.27 -24.21 4.88
N SER A 7 10.88 -23.28 5.75
CA SER A 7 9.85 -23.50 6.75
C SER A 7 8.48 -23.45 6.08
N LYS A 8 7.71 -24.54 6.19
CA LYS A 8 6.30 -24.58 5.77
C LYS A 8 5.48 -23.65 6.66
N THR A 9 5.06 -22.52 6.13
CA THR A 9 4.01 -21.69 6.74
C THR A 9 2.68 -22.40 6.53
N GLN A 10 2.07 -22.90 7.60
CA GLN A 10 0.68 -23.38 7.56
C GLN A 10 -0.25 -22.16 7.54
N VAL A 11 -0.94 -21.97 6.42
CA VAL A 11 -2.06 -21.02 6.32
C VAL A 11 -3.17 -21.55 7.21
N LYS A 12 -3.57 -20.78 8.22
CA LYS A 12 -4.67 -21.15 9.12
C LYS A 12 -6.00 -20.86 8.45
N ILE A 13 -7.00 -21.67 8.77
CA ILE A 13 -8.36 -21.65 8.20
C ILE A 13 -9.03 -20.27 8.32
N GLU A 14 -8.61 -19.45 9.29
CA GLU A 14 -9.09 -18.09 9.55
C GLU A 14 -8.76 -17.11 8.42
N ASP A 15 -7.63 -17.27 7.72
CA ASP A 15 -7.23 -16.37 6.61
C ASP A 15 -8.18 -16.52 5.38
N LYS A 16 -8.98 -17.60 5.33
CA LYS A 16 -10.00 -17.83 4.28
C LYS A 16 -11.30 -17.06 4.57
N GLU A 17 -11.68 -16.93 5.84
CA GLU A 17 -12.89 -16.19 6.24
C GLU A 17 -12.70 -14.69 6.02
N GLU A 18 -11.52 -14.15 6.29
CA GLU A 18 -11.19 -12.73 6.06
C GLU A 18 -11.20 -12.37 4.57
N LEU A 19 -10.74 -13.28 3.71
CA LEU A 19 -10.84 -13.16 2.24
C LEU A 19 -12.29 -13.26 1.73
N GLU A 20 -13.14 -14.05 2.38
CA GLU A 20 -14.57 -14.14 2.05
C GLU A 20 -15.38 -12.95 2.57
N GLU A 21 -15.02 -12.38 3.71
CA GLU A 21 -15.67 -11.18 4.26
C GLU A 21 -15.38 -9.94 3.42
N ALA A 22 -14.12 -9.79 2.95
CA ALA A 22 -13.76 -8.77 1.97
C ALA A 22 -14.56 -8.90 0.65
N ARG A 23 -14.84 -10.14 0.21
CA ARG A 23 -15.71 -10.38 -0.96
C ARG A 23 -17.18 -10.07 -0.68
N ARG A 24 -17.70 -10.35 0.51
CA ARG A 24 -19.09 -10.03 0.89
C ARG A 24 -19.36 -8.53 1.00
N LEU A 25 -18.41 -7.77 1.52
CA LEU A 25 -18.53 -6.31 1.60
C LEU A 25 -18.50 -5.65 0.22
N SER A 26 -17.85 -6.28 -0.77
CA SER A 26 -17.84 -5.80 -2.16
C SER A 26 -19.14 -6.07 -2.93
N SER A 27 -19.97 -7.02 -2.49
CA SER A 27 -21.22 -7.39 -3.18
C SER A 27 -22.47 -6.68 -2.61
N SER A 28 -22.41 -6.21 -1.36
CA SER A 28 -23.56 -5.61 -0.66
C SER A 28 -23.81 -4.12 -0.98
N SER A 29 -22.87 -3.41 -1.62
CA SER A 29 -23.02 -1.99 -1.99
C SER A 29 -23.88 -1.75 -3.24
N SER A 30 -24.55 -2.78 -3.76
CA SER A 30 -25.37 -2.71 -4.99
C SER A 30 -26.88 -2.63 -4.76
N SER A 31 -27.35 -2.27 -3.55
CA SER A 31 -28.78 -2.03 -3.35
C SER A 31 -29.12 -0.91 -2.35
N SER A 32 -30.01 -0.04 -2.81
CA SER A 32 -30.78 1.01 -2.09
C SER A 32 -30.13 2.39 -1.88
N ALA A 33 -30.25 3.21 -2.93
CA ALA A 33 -30.56 4.63 -2.77
C ALA A 33 -32.08 4.82 -2.80
N ALA A 34 -32.62 5.58 -1.84
CA ALA A 34 -33.80 6.48 -1.91
C ALA A 34 -34.67 6.41 -0.64
N ALA A 35 -34.61 7.46 0.19
CA ALA A 35 -35.78 8.23 0.61
C ALA A 35 -35.33 9.39 1.51
N ALA A 36 -35.89 10.57 1.26
CA ALA A 36 -35.55 11.83 1.86
C ALA A 36 -36.59 12.30 2.89
N ALA A 37 -36.12 13.16 3.80
CA ALA A 37 -36.72 14.44 4.19
C ALA A 37 -37.58 14.58 5.49
N VAL A 38 -37.22 15.67 6.20
CA VAL A 38 -37.98 16.60 7.09
C VAL A 38 -38.37 16.15 8.51
N SER A 39 -37.80 16.78 9.54
CA SER A 39 -38.51 17.77 10.40
C SER A 39 -37.64 18.40 11.50
N SER A 40 -37.98 19.65 11.80
CA SER A 40 -37.39 20.64 12.70
C SER A 40 -37.84 20.52 14.17
N ALA A 41 -37.01 20.92 15.14
CA ALA A 41 -37.41 21.79 16.27
C ALA A 41 -36.22 22.23 17.13
N SER A 42 -36.32 23.48 17.57
CA SER A 42 -35.48 24.30 18.44
C SER A 42 -35.51 23.92 19.92
N THR A 43 -34.43 24.22 20.66
CA THR A 43 -34.50 25.00 21.93
C THR A 43 -33.14 25.51 22.41
N SER A 44 -33.24 26.68 23.04
CA SER A 44 -32.25 27.59 23.62
C SER A 44 -31.55 27.11 24.90
N GLY A 45 -30.37 27.68 25.19
CA GLY A 45 -29.81 27.69 26.54
C GLY A 45 -28.43 28.32 26.63
N ALA A 46 -28.37 29.61 26.93
CA ALA A 46 -27.15 30.34 27.24
C ALA A 46 -26.74 30.12 28.71
N ALA A 47 -25.45 29.94 28.99
CA ALA A 47 -24.83 30.35 30.25
C ALA A 47 -23.31 30.51 30.09
N SER A 48 -22.87 31.69 30.51
CA SER A 48 -21.50 32.18 30.61
C SER A 48 -20.71 31.44 31.70
N SER A 49 -19.44 31.10 31.44
CA SER A 49 -18.44 31.01 32.50
C SER A 49 -17.03 31.16 31.92
N THR A 50 -16.39 32.26 32.32
CA THR A 50 -15.00 32.65 32.10
C THR A 50 -14.03 31.69 32.79
N THR A 51 -13.20 31.01 32.00
CA THR A 51 -11.88 30.51 32.42
C THR A 51 -10.87 30.82 31.32
N ALA A 52 -9.94 31.72 31.64
CA ALA A 52 -8.82 32.07 30.77
C ALA A 52 -7.90 30.86 30.62
N PHE A 53 -8.09 30.09 29.55
CA PHE A 53 -7.13 29.09 29.09
C PHE A 53 -6.04 29.81 28.30
N LEU A 54 -4.79 29.61 28.71
CA LEU A 54 -3.59 29.92 27.93
C LEU A 54 -3.74 29.32 26.52
N LEU A 55 -4.07 30.17 25.55
CA LEU A 55 -3.96 29.87 24.13
C LEU A 55 -2.47 29.70 23.81
N HIS A 56 -1.95 28.49 23.99
CA HIS A 56 -0.83 28.04 23.20
C HIS A 56 -1.21 28.32 21.74
N HIS A 57 -0.45 29.21 21.10
CA HIS A 57 -0.55 29.45 19.67
C HIS A 57 -0.50 28.09 18.97
N PHE A 58 -1.66 27.61 18.53
CA PHE A 58 -1.76 26.48 17.63
C PHE A 58 -1.20 26.97 16.31
N ASP A 59 0.07 26.69 16.08
CA ASP A 59 0.74 26.98 14.84
C ASP A 59 0.43 25.82 13.87
N PRO A 60 -0.44 26.03 12.87
CA PRO A 60 -0.82 24.96 11.94
C PRO A 60 0.37 24.46 11.11
N SER A 61 1.47 25.23 11.05
CA SER A 61 2.72 24.84 10.37
C SER A 61 3.56 23.81 11.15
N LYS A 62 3.22 23.54 12.43
CA LYS A 62 3.87 22.52 13.26
C LYS A 62 3.11 21.19 13.29
N LEU A 63 1.98 21.10 12.60
CA LEU A 63 1.29 19.83 12.44
C LEU A 63 2.14 18.90 11.55
N PRO A 64 2.27 17.62 11.92
CA PRO A 64 2.91 16.66 11.04
C PRO A 64 2.17 16.65 9.69
N PRO A 65 2.90 16.47 8.56
CA PRO A 65 2.29 16.39 7.25
C PRO A 65 1.19 15.32 7.29
N LYS A 66 0.00 15.68 6.80
CA LYS A 66 -1.10 14.73 6.74
C LYS A 66 -0.74 13.64 5.72
N PRO A 67 -1.14 12.38 5.99
CA PRO A 67 -0.95 11.30 5.04
C PRO A 67 -1.56 11.65 3.69
N HIS A 68 -0.85 11.26 2.63
CA HIS A 68 -1.29 11.51 1.27
C HIS A 68 -2.29 10.42 0.89
N ARG A 69 -3.47 10.85 0.41
CA ARG A 69 -4.38 9.92 -0.24
C ARG A 69 -3.86 9.69 -1.66
N ILE A 70 -3.25 8.54 -1.88
CA ILE A 70 -2.75 8.12 -3.17
C ILE A 70 -3.88 7.43 -3.93
N VAL A 71 -4.02 7.77 -5.21
CA VAL A 71 -4.97 7.18 -6.13
C VAL A 71 -4.22 6.72 -7.37
N GLU A 72 -4.28 5.43 -7.65
CA GLU A 72 -3.52 4.79 -8.72
C GLU A 72 -4.41 3.87 -9.54
N VAL A 73 -4.20 3.85 -10.85
CA VAL A 73 -4.72 2.80 -11.73
C VAL A 73 -3.79 1.60 -11.61
N LYS A 74 -4.33 0.39 -11.48
CA LYS A 74 -3.59 -0.88 -11.42
C LYS A 74 -4.19 -1.91 -12.36
N LEU A 75 -3.43 -2.28 -13.38
CA LEU A 75 -3.80 -3.32 -14.33
C LEU A 75 -2.82 -4.48 -14.21
N ARG A 76 -3.33 -5.70 -14.12
CA ARG A 76 -2.55 -6.94 -14.13
C ARG A 76 -2.31 -7.36 -15.57
N LEU A 77 -1.06 -7.72 -15.87
CA LEU A 77 -0.68 -8.36 -17.13
C LEU A 77 -0.60 -9.88 -16.89
N PRO A 78 -1.06 -10.71 -17.84
CA PRO A 78 -1.23 -12.15 -17.62
C PRO A 78 0.10 -12.91 -17.50
N ASP A 79 1.14 -12.47 -18.23
CA ASP A 79 2.40 -13.21 -18.34
C ASP A 79 3.59 -12.33 -18.72
N GLN A 80 4.77 -12.94 -18.71
CA GLN A 80 6.04 -12.31 -19.05
C GLN A 80 6.08 -11.78 -20.48
N ARG A 81 5.42 -12.46 -21.42
CA ARG A 81 5.43 -12.07 -22.83
C ARG A 81 4.65 -10.79 -23.04
N THR A 82 3.52 -10.67 -22.35
CA THR A 82 2.70 -9.48 -22.33
C THR A 82 3.43 -8.32 -21.68
N HIS A 83 4.06 -8.57 -20.52
CA HIS A 83 4.93 -7.59 -19.87
C HIS A 83 6.05 -7.09 -20.80
N GLN A 84 6.76 -8.00 -21.48
CA GLN A 84 7.81 -7.61 -22.44
C GLN A 84 7.26 -6.76 -23.58
N SER A 85 6.06 -7.10 -24.10
CA SER A 85 5.42 -6.35 -25.18
C SER A 85 5.08 -4.91 -24.76
N VAL A 86 4.63 -4.71 -23.51
CA VAL A 86 4.41 -3.37 -22.94
C VAL A 86 5.74 -2.64 -22.77
N SER A 87 6.78 -3.31 -22.27
CA SER A 87 8.11 -2.74 -22.11
C SER A 87 8.69 -2.25 -23.44
N ASP A 88 8.60 -3.07 -24.50
CA ASP A 88 9.08 -2.72 -25.84
C ASP A 88 8.31 -1.53 -26.43
N LEU A 89 6.99 -1.49 -26.22
CA LEU A 89 6.12 -0.40 -26.65
C LEU A 89 6.48 0.92 -25.96
N LEU A 90 6.79 0.86 -24.66
CA LEU A 90 7.11 2.02 -23.85
C LEU A 90 8.60 2.39 -23.87
N ALA A 91 9.46 1.60 -24.49
CA ALA A 91 10.92 1.80 -24.50
C ALA A 91 11.37 3.23 -24.89
N PRO A 92 10.74 3.93 -25.87
CA PRO A 92 11.10 5.32 -26.18
C PRO A 92 10.84 6.32 -25.05
N PHE A 93 10.04 5.95 -24.06
CA PHE A 93 9.61 6.78 -22.93
C PHE A 93 10.26 6.36 -21.62
N HIS A 94 11.21 5.42 -21.67
CA HIS A 94 11.86 4.90 -20.46
C HIS A 94 12.59 6.02 -19.73
N PHE A 95 12.32 6.12 -18.43
CA PHE A 95 12.93 7.10 -17.55
C PHE A 95 14.00 6.45 -16.66
N LYS A 96 13.64 5.36 -15.97
CA LYS A 96 14.57 4.62 -15.09
C LYS A 96 14.03 3.23 -14.75
N THR A 97 14.92 2.36 -14.28
CA THR A 97 14.55 1.06 -13.70
C THR A 97 15.09 0.98 -12.28
N HIS A 98 14.25 0.53 -11.35
CA HIS A 98 14.58 0.33 -9.95
C HIS A 98 14.50 -1.15 -9.57
N LEU A 99 15.48 -1.62 -8.81
CA LEU A 99 15.43 -2.92 -8.14
C LEU A 99 14.95 -2.72 -6.70
N GLN A 100 13.77 -3.23 -6.38
CA GLN A 100 13.15 -3.05 -5.08
C GLN A 100 13.12 -4.36 -4.28
N GLU A 101 13.44 -4.28 -3.00
CA GLU A 101 13.18 -5.33 -2.01
C GLU A 101 12.18 -4.78 -0.99
N ASN A 102 11.00 -5.38 -0.92
CA ASN A 102 9.93 -4.95 -0.03
C ASN A 102 9.87 -5.92 1.16
N VAL A 103 10.14 -5.44 2.37
CA VAL A 103 10.08 -6.21 3.62
C VAL A 103 8.99 -5.65 4.52
N PHE A 104 8.15 -6.52 5.08
CA PHE A 104 6.96 -6.12 5.82
C PHE A 104 7.05 -6.48 7.29
N PHE A 105 6.38 -5.69 8.11
CA PHE A 105 6.38 -5.85 9.57
C PHE A 105 4.96 -5.71 10.11
N ASP A 106 4.73 -6.36 11.24
CA ASP A 106 3.52 -6.24 12.03
C ASP A 106 3.88 -6.35 13.52
N GLY A 107 2.94 -6.07 14.40
CA GLY A 107 3.05 -6.51 15.79
C GLY A 107 2.87 -8.03 15.89
N SER A 108 3.28 -8.61 17.01
CA SER A 108 3.25 -10.06 17.21
C SER A 108 1.84 -10.66 17.16
N ASP A 109 0.81 -9.85 17.42
CA ASP A 109 -0.59 -10.25 17.46
C ASP A 109 -1.39 -9.75 16.23
N ARG A 110 -0.71 -9.36 15.14
CA ARG A 110 -1.32 -8.89 13.88
C ARG A 110 -2.10 -7.58 14.02
N GLU A 111 -1.63 -6.69 14.89
CA GLU A 111 -2.27 -5.44 15.27
C GLU A 111 -2.42 -4.46 14.10
N LEU A 112 -1.49 -4.43 13.14
CA LEU A 112 -1.63 -3.64 11.91
C LEU A 112 -2.55 -4.32 10.90
N SER A 113 -2.35 -5.61 10.65
CA SER A 113 -3.14 -6.34 9.65
C SER A 113 -4.63 -6.35 10.00
N SER A 114 -4.99 -6.54 11.28
CA SER A 114 -6.37 -6.49 11.78
C SER A 114 -7.07 -5.13 11.60
N LYS A 115 -6.28 -4.07 11.35
CA LYS A 115 -6.75 -2.71 11.08
C LYS A 115 -6.52 -2.29 9.63
N PHE A 116 -6.27 -3.27 8.73
CA PHE A 116 -5.99 -3.05 7.31
C PHE A 116 -4.83 -2.06 7.07
N ALA A 117 -3.80 -2.14 7.92
CA ALA A 117 -2.58 -1.35 7.80
C ALA A 117 -1.37 -2.22 7.49
N VAL A 118 -0.41 -1.64 6.78
CA VAL A 118 0.79 -2.32 6.30
C VAL A 118 1.98 -1.41 6.56
N LEU A 119 2.90 -1.89 7.40
CA LEU A 119 4.21 -1.28 7.59
C LEU A 119 5.23 -2.00 6.71
N ARG A 120 5.98 -1.22 5.92
CA ARG A 120 6.96 -1.76 4.98
C ARG A 120 8.25 -0.96 5.03
N LEU A 121 9.37 -1.68 4.96
CA LEU A 121 10.67 -1.16 4.57
C LEU A 121 10.93 -1.56 3.12
N ARG A 122 11.19 -0.58 2.25
CA ARG A 122 11.55 -0.82 0.85
C ARG A 122 12.98 -0.41 0.63
N PHE A 123 13.83 -1.36 0.24
CA PHE A 123 15.21 -1.11 -0.17
C PHE A 123 15.29 -1.01 -1.69
N TYR A 124 16.20 -0.18 -2.17
CA TYR A 124 16.39 0.06 -3.59
C TYR A 124 17.84 -0.16 -4.01
N ASP A 125 18.02 -0.80 -5.16
CA ASP A 125 19.28 -0.90 -5.91
C ASP A 125 20.46 -1.39 -5.04
N GLY A 126 20.23 -2.44 -4.25
CA GLY A 126 21.24 -3.00 -3.35
C GLY A 126 21.57 -2.09 -2.17
N ASP A 127 20.54 -1.58 -1.49
CA ASP A 127 20.62 -0.73 -0.29
C ASP A 127 21.15 0.69 -0.53
N SER A 128 21.09 1.18 -1.76
CA SER A 128 21.43 2.58 -2.09
C SER A 128 20.56 3.60 -1.33
N HIS A 129 19.29 3.24 -1.10
CA HIS A 129 18.35 3.98 -0.27
C HIS A 129 17.26 3.05 0.29
N CYS A 130 16.64 3.49 1.39
CA CYS A 130 15.51 2.80 2.00
C CYS A 130 14.38 3.79 2.32
N VAL A 131 13.15 3.33 2.14
CA VAL A 131 11.93 4.07 2.48
C VAL A 131 11.12 3.24 3.46
N VAL A 132 10.76 3.83 4.59
CA VAL A 132 9.71 3.28 5.46
C VAL A 132 8.37 3.85 5.01
N SER A 133 7.37 2.99 4.88
CA SER A 133 6.03 3.36 4.44
C SER A 133 4.98 2.75 5.34
N LEU A 134 3.99 3.54 5.74
CA LEU A 134 2.75 3.07 6.35
C LEU A 134 1.61 3.29 5.34
N LYS A 135 0.98 2.19 4.93
CA LYS A 135 -0.24 2.20 4.13
C LYS A 135 -1.41 1.78 5.01
N ALA A 136 -2.53 2.49 4.94
CA ALA A 136 -3.75 2.15 5.66
C ALA A 136 -4.99 2.38 4.80
N ARG A 137 -6.11 1.77 5.20
CA ARG A 137 -7.45 2.00 4.60
C ARG A 137 -7.46 1.80 3.07
N ALA A 138 -6.70 0.82 2.59
CA ALA A 138 -6.60 0.54 1.17
C ALA A 138 -7.93 -0.01 0.62
N SER A 139 -8.33 0.46 -0.56
CA SER A 139 -9.45 -0.10 -1.33
C SER A 139 -9.07 -0.16 -2.81
N ILE A 140 -9.45 -1.24 -3.48
CA ILE A 140 -9.23 -1.41 -4.92
C ILE A 140 -10.57 -1.79 -5.55
N VAL A 141 -11.07 -0.95 -6.44
CA VAL A 141 -12.35 -1.15 -7.13
C VAL A 141 -12.16 -0.77 -8.59
N ASP A 142 -12.55 -1.66 -9.50
CA ASP A 142 -12.46 -1.47 -10.95
C ASP A 142 -11.08 -1.00 -11.44
N GLY A 143 -10.02 -1.59 -10.89
CA GLY A 143 -8.64 -1.27 -11.26
C GLY A 143 -8.15 0.09 -10.75
N VAL A 144 -8.90 0.77 -9.87
CA VAL A 144 -8.47 2.00 -9.20
C VAL A 144 -8.26 1.73 -7.71
N SER A 145 -7.01 1.81 -7.29
CA SER A 145 -6.56 1.69 -5.91
C SER A 145 -6.54 3.05 -5.24
N ARG A 146 -7.03 3.11 -4.00
CA ARG A 146 -7.07 4.28 -3.14
C ARG A 146 -6.50 3.87 -1.79
N VAL A 147 -5.43 4.54 -1.38
CA VAL A 147 -4.73 4.21 -0.14
C VAL A 147 -4.33 5.48 0.59
N GLU A 148 -4.45 5.44 1.91
CA GLU A 148 -3.80 6.43 2.76
C GLU A 148 -2.36 5.98 2.94
N GLU A 149 -1.42 6.73 2.36
CA GLU A 149 -0.02 6.37 2.37
C GLU A 149 0.82 7.50 2.92
N ASP A 150 1.81 7.09 3.69
CA ASP A 150 2.80 7.95 4.27
C ASP A 150 4.16 7.30 4.13
N GLU A 151 5.13 8.03 3.57
CA GLU A 151 6.47 7.52 3.29
C GLU A 151 7.54 8.50 3.77
N GLU A 152 8.62 7.98 4.36
CA GLU A 152 9.80 8.79 4.67
C GLU A 152 11.09 7.99 4.42
N PRO A 153 12.19 8.67 4.06
CA PRO A 153 13.49 8.02 3.98
C PRO A 153 13.91 7.45 5.34
N LEU A 154 14.50 6.26 5.33
CA LEU A 154 15.16 5.67 6.48
C LEU A 154 16.58 5.27 6.09
N ASP A 155 17.53 5.43 7.01
CA ASP A 155 18.90 4.99 6.77
C ASP A 155 18.93 3.47 6.47
N PRO A 156 19.53 3.03 5.35
CA PRO A 156 19.53 1.62 4.97
C PRO A 156 20.19 0.70 6.01
N ALA A 157 21.22 1.15 6.72
CA ALA A 157 21.87 0.32 7.74
C ALA A 157 20.97 0.14 8.97
N ILE A 158 20.29 1.19 9.41
CA ILE A 158 19.25 1.11 10.46
C ILE A 158 18.12 0.18 10.02
N ALA A 159 17.64 0.33 8.78
CA ALA A 159 16.57 -0.50 8.23
C ALA A 159 16.98 -1.98 8.17
N ARG A 160 18.20 -2.31 7.72
CA ARG A 160 18.73 -3.69 7.71
C ARG A 160 18.89 -4.27 9.12
N ALA A 161 19.29 -3.45 10.09
CA ALA A 161 19.31 -3.85 11.49
C ALA A 161 17.89 -4.20 11.98
N CYS A 162 16.88 -3.41 11.61
CA CYS A 162 15.48 -3.70 11.92
C CYS A 162 14.96 -4.98 11.23
N VAL A 163 15.36 -5.27 9.99
CA VAL A 163 15.02 -6.54 9.33
C VAL A 163 15.62 -7.74 10.09
N SER A 164 16.87 -7.61 10.54
CA SER A 164 17.57 -8.67 11.29
C SER A 164 17.01 -8.84 12.69
N GLU A 165 16.62 -7.74 13.33
CA GLU A 165 16.17 -7.65 14.71
C GLU A 165 14.95 -6.71 14.80
N PRO A 166 13.72 -7.24 14.55
CA PRO A 166 12.52 -6.42 14.39
C PRO A 166 12.18 -5.51 15.58
N TRP A 167 12.58 -5.90 16.80
CA TRP A 167 12.42 -5.09 18.01
C TRP A 167 13.08 -3.69 17.89
N ARG A 168 14.10 -3.54 17.04
CA ARG A 168 14.78 -2.26 16.79
C ARG A 168 13.88 -1.21 16.16
N LEU A 169 12.80 -1.60 15.47
CA LEU A 169 11.80 -0.64 14.96
C LEU A 169 11.24 0.24 16.08
N ALA A 170 11.06 -0.32 17.28
CA ALA A 170 10.59 0.44 18.42
C ALA A 170 11.61 1.47 18.94
N ALA A 171 12.91 1.28 18.64
CA ALA A 171 13.99 2.14 19.09
C ALA A 171 14.36 3.25 18.09
N VAL A 172 13.70 3.32 16.93
CA VAL A 172 13.92 4.41 15.95
C VAL A 172 13.12 5.64 16.38
N GLU A 173 13.75 6.55 17.12
CA GLU A 173 13.07 7.72 17.71
C GLU A 173 12.73 8.83 16.70
N ASN A 174 13.55 8.99 15.65
CA ASN A 174 13.43 10.09 14.69
C ASN A 174 12.53 9.79 13.48
N SER A 175 11.80 8.68 13.51
CA SER A 175 10.86 8.32 12.44
C SER A 175 9.45 8.77 12.79
N ARG A 176 8.89 9.68 12.00
CA ARG A 176 7.51 10.14 12.20
C ARG A 176 6.52 9.02 11.91
N ILE A 177 6.85 8.12 10.97
CA ILE A 177 5.99 7.01 10.58
C ILE A 177 5.96 5.95 11.68
N LEU A 178 7.11 5.58 12.24
CA LEU A 178 7.15 4.60 13.32
C LEU A 178 6.53 5.14 14.62
N LYS A 179 6.64 6.46 14.85
CA LYS A 179 5.86 7.12 15.90
C LYS A 179 4.36 7.02 15.63
N ARG A 180 3.93 7.38 14.42
CA ARG A 180 2.53 7.31 14.00
C ARG A 180 1.94 5.90 14.11
N VAL A 181 2.72 4.87 13.78
CA VAL A 181 2.33 3.46 13.98
C VAL A 181 1.95 3.19 15.44
N LYS A 182 2.76 3.64 16.39
CA LYS A 182 2.49 3.44 17.82
C LYS A 182 1.31 4.29 18.31
N ASP A 183 1.20 5.51 17.82
CA ASP A 183 0.18 6.47 18.25
C ASP A 183 -1.22 6.11 17.71
N GLU A 184 -1.32 5.61 16.47
CA GLU A 184 -2.61 5.31 15.81
C GLU A 184 -3.06 3.85 15.96
N PHE A 185 -2.13 2.92 16.17
CA PHE A 185 -2.43 1.49 16.23
C PHE A 185 -2.11 0.93 17.61
N GLU A 186 -3.11 1.01 18.49
CA GLU A 186 -3.06 0.45 19.85
C GLU A 186 -2.47 -0.97 19.88
N GLY A 187 -1.55 -1.19 20.82
CA GLY A 187 -0.87 -2.48 21.06
C GLY A 187 0.35 -2.76 20.19
N VAL A 188 0.53 -2.05 19.06
CA VAL A 188 1.64 -2.35 18.14
C VAL A 188 2.99 -2.12 18.82
N GLY A 189 3.80 -3.19 18.85
CA GLY A 189 5.17 -3.16 19.36
C GLY A 189 5.29 -3.32 20.87
N GLU A 190 4.19 -3.37 21.64
CA GLU A 190 4.23 -3.64 23.09
C GLU A 190 4.78 -5.03 23.40
N LYS A 191 4.37 -6.04 22.62
CA LYS A 191 4.92 -7.40 22.66
C LYS A 191 6.04 -7.62 21.65
N GLY A 192 6.49 -6.54 21.00
CA GLY A 192 7.50 -6.55 19.95
C GLY A 192 6.92 -6.62 18.54
N PHE A 193 7.76 -6.25 17.58
CA PHE A 193 7.50 -6.39 16.16
C PHE A 193 7.95 -7.76 15.66
N VAL A 194 7.33 -8.21 14.58
CA VAL A 194 7.76 -9.37 13.80
C VAL A 194 8.03 -8.97 12.35
N CYS A 195 9.06 -9.56 11.75
CA CYS A 195 9.31 -9.46 10.31
C CYS A 195 8.48 -10.54 9.61
N LEU A 196 7.60 -10.12 8.71
CA LEU A 196 6.75 -11.03 7.94
C LEU A 196 7.48 -11.65 6.74
N GLY A 197 8.69 -11.18 6.45
CA GLY A 197 9.38 -11.44 5.19
C GLY A 197 9.01 -10.44 4.12
N GLY A 198 9.22 -10.81 2.85
CA GLY A 198 9.12 -9.86 1.75
C GLY A 198 9.20 -10.49 0.37
N PHE A 199 9.26 -9.63 -0.64
CA PHE A 199 9.43 -10.01 -2.04
C PHE A 199 10.23 -8.95 -2.80
N ARG A 200 10.71 -9.33 -3.98
CA ARG A 200 11.44 -8.42 -4.88
C ARG A 200 10.51 -7.88 -5.96
N ASN A 201 10.80 -6.68 -6.44
CA ASN A 201 10.10 -6.07 -7.56
C ASN A 201 11.09 -5.33 -8.45
N VAL A 202 11.04 -5.59 -9.76
CA VAL A 202 11.72 -4.75 -10.76
C VAL A 202 10.69 -3.79 -11.29
N ARG A 203 10.96 -2.48 -11.16
CA ARG A 203 10.05 -1.43 -11.61
C ARG A 203 10.71 -0.61 -12.71
N ALA A 204 10.18 -0.67 -13.92
CA ALA A 204 10.51 0.26 -14.99
C ALA A 204 9.53 1.45 -14.96
N VAL A 205 10.07 2.66 -14.95
CA VAL A 205 9.29 3.91 -14.92
C VAL A 205 9.38 4.56 -16.28
N TYR A 206 8.24 5.01 -16.81
CA TYR A 206 8.13 5.65 -18.11
C TYR A 206 7.39 6.98 -18.01
N ASP A 207 7.87 7.99 -18.76
CA ASP A 207 7.23 9.29 -18.90
C ASP A 207 6.43 9.32 -20.22
N TRP A 208 5.14 8.99 -20.16
CA TRP A 208 4.30 8.78 -21.34
C TRP A 208 3.04 9.66 -21.29
N GLN A 209 2.86 10.52 -22.30
CA GLN A 209 1.70 11.42 -22.41
C GLN A 209 1.42 12.28 -21.15
N GLY A 210 2.48 12.70 -20.46
CA GLY A 210 2.37 13.47 -19.22
C GLY A 210 1.98 12.63 -17.99
N LEU A 211 1.89 11.31 -18.13
CA LEU A 211 1.71 10.35 -17.04
C LEU A 211 3.04 9.69 -16.68
N LYS A 212 3.16 9.27 -15.43
CA LYS A 212 4.23 8.38 -14.96
C LYS A 212 3.68 6.97 -14.87
N LEU A 213 4.11 6.10 -15.79
CA LEU A 213 3.74 4.70 -15.79
C LEU A 213 4.80 3.89 -15.05
N GLU A 214 4.37 2.96 -14.22
CA GLU A 214 5.23 2.03 -13.50
C GLU A 214 4.90 0.61 -13.97
N LEU A 215 5.81 -0.01 -14.72
CA LEU A 215 5.69 -1.40 -15.14
C LEU A 215 6.47 -2.28 -14.17
N ASP A 216 5.75 -3.18 -13.51
CA ASP A 216 6.25 -4.01 -12.42
C ASP A 216 6.38 -5.47 -12.82
N GLU A 217 7.53 -6.05 -12.49
CA GLU A 217 7.76 -7.49 -12.40
C GLU A 217 8.01 -7.85 -10.92
N THR A 218 6.99 -8.40 -10.26
CA THR A 218 7.05 -8.77 -8.84
C THR A 218 7.36 -10.24 -8.68
N GLN A 219 8.44 -10.53 -7.99
CA GLN A 219 8.99 -11.88 -7.79
C GLN A 219 8.72 -12.34 -6.35
N TYR A 220 7.77 -13.26 -6.20
CA TYR A 220 7.50 -13.98 -4.95
C TYR A 220 8.16 -15.36 -4.97
N ASP A 221 8.26 -16.01 -3.82
CA ASP A 221 8.77 -17.39 -3.72
C ASP A 221 7.91 -18.42 -4.47
N PHE A 222 6.63 -18.10 -4.70
CA PHE A 222 5.63 -18.96 -5.34
C PHE A 222 5.31 -18.55 -6.79
N GLY A 223 6.03 -17.59 -7.36
CA GLY A 223 5.87 -17.19 -8.76
C GLY A 223 6.05 -15.69 -8.99
N THR A 224 5.88 -15.28 -10.25
CA THR A 224 6.02 -13.89 -10.67
C THR A 224 4.68 -13.33 -11.13
N SER A 225 4.36 -12.09 -10.71
CA SER A 225 3.22 -11.33 -11.23
C SER A 225 3.68 -10.08 -11.96
N TYR A 226 2.88 -9.63 -12.92
CA TYR A 226 3.18 -8.47 -13.74
C TYR A 226 2.04 -7.46 -13.64
N GLU A 227 2.36 -6.20 -13.42
CA GLU A 227 1.37 -5.13 -13.29
C GLU A 227 1.86 -3.86 -14.00
N ILE A 228 0.94 -3.04 -14.49
CA ILE A 228 1.21 -1.65 -14.86
C ILE A 228 0.37 -0.74 -13.96
N GLU A 229 1.04 0.22 -13.35
CA GLU A 229 0.47 1.17 -12.40
C GLU A 229 0.63 2.61 -12.92
N CYS A 230 -0.33 3.48 -12.56
CA CYS A 230 -0.25 4.91 -12.84
C CYS A 230 -0.94 5.69 -11.72
N GLU A 231 -0.16 6.37 -10.88
CA GLU A 231 -0.70 7.34 -9.92
C GLU A 231 -1.24 8.56 -10.68
N SER A 232 -2.46 9.01 -10.34
CA SER A 232 -3.08 10.15 -11.00
C SER A 232 -4.17 10.80 -10.14
N ALA A 233 -4.22 12.14 -10.16
CA ALA A 233 -5.34 12.90 -9.62
C ALA A 233 -6.62 12.77 -10.48
N GLU A 234 -6.47 12.36 -11.75
CA GLU A 234 -7.56 12.08 -12.69
C GLU A 234 -7.56 10.57 -13.05
N PRO A 235 -7.93 9.66 -12.12
CA PRO A 235 -7.77 8.22 -12.31
C PRO A 235 -8.58 7.67 -13.48
N ASP A 236 -9.80 8.15 -13.72
CA ASP A 236 -10.65 7.66 -14.81
C ASP A 236 -10.06 7.98 -16.19
N LYS A 237 -9.45 9.16 -16.33
CA LYS A 237 -8.77 9.60 -17.55
C LYS A 237 -7.48 8.83 -17.76
N ALA A 238 -6.65 8.69 -16.72
CA ALA A 238 -5.44 7.88 -16.78
C ALA A 238 -5.77 6.43 -17.13
N LYS A 239 -6.77 5.85 -16.46
CA LYS A 239 -7.26 4.49 -16.72
C LYS A 239 -7.64 4.31 -18.18
N LYS A 240 -8.50 5.19 -18.71
CA LYS A 240 -8.90 5.13 -20.12
C LYS A 240 -7.70 5.20 -21.07
N LEU A 241 -6.73 6.08 -20.82
CA LEU A 241 -5.53 6.17 -21.64
C LEU A 241 -4.69 4.89 -21.62
N LEU A 242 -4.54 4.26 -20.44
CA LEU A 242 -3.85 2.97 -20.31
C LEU A 242 -4.63 1.86 -21.03
N GLU A 243 -5.94 1.78 -20.85
CA GLU A 243 -6.79 0.78 -21.52
C GLU A 243 -6.75 0.93 -23.04
N ASP A 244 -6.82 2.15 -23.55
CA ASP A 244 -6.72 2.47 -24.99
C ASP A 244 -5.33 2.09 -25.52
N LEU A 245 -4.26 2.38 -24.77
CA LEU A 245 -2.89 1.96 -25.12
C LEU A 245 -2.78 0.44 -25.26
N LEU A 246 -3.23 -0.31 -24.25
CA LEU A 246 -3.10 -1.77 -24.27
C LEU A 246 -3.99 -2.39 -25.35
N THR A 247 -5.25 -1.95 -25.46
CA THR A 247 -6.21 -2.48 -26.43
C THR A 247 -5.79 -2.20 -27.87
N LYS A 248 -5.31 -0.99 -28.17
CA LYS A 248 -4.82 -0.61 -29.51
C LYS A 248 -3.66 -1.51 -29.98
N HIS A 249 -2.85 -1.98 -29.04
CA HIS A 249 -1.71 -2.84 -29.32
C HIS A 249 -2.00 -4.34 -29.13
N GLY A 250 -3.27 -4.71 -28.92
CA GLY A 250 -3.69 -6.10 -28.77
C GLY A 250 -3.14 -6.77 -27.50
N ILE A 251 -2.84 -5.97 -26.47
CA ILE A 251 -2.29 -6.43 -25.20
C ILE A 251 -3.44 -6.71 -24.23
N SER A 252 -3.52 -7.95 -23.75
CA SER A 252 -4.50 -8.36 -22.75
C SER A 252 -4.09 -7.88 -21.35
N TYR A 253 -5.10 -7.53 -20.55
CA TYR A 253 -4.94 -7.13 -19.16
C TYR A 253 -6.21 -7.44 -18.38
N GLU A 254 -6.09 -7.41 -17.06
CA GLU A 254 -7.23 -7.42 -16.13
C GLU A 254 -7.08 -6.29 -15.11
N TYR A 255 -8.17 -5.91 -14.46
CA TYR A 255 -8.08 -5.04 -13.29
C TYR A 255 -7.48 -5.79 -12.11
N SER A 256 -6.44 -5.23 -11.49
CA SER A 256 -5.93 -5.77 -10.24
C SER A 256 -7.02 -5.70 -9.17
N LYS A 257 -7.30 -6.82 -8.50
CA LYS A 257 -8.32 -6.93 -7.43
C LYS A 257 -7.71 -6.94 -6.03
N VAL A 258 -6.42 -7.19 -5.93
CA VAL A 258 -5.67 -7.36 -4.69
C VAL A 258 -4.32 -6.67 -4.80
N SER A 259 -3.76 -6.22 -3.68
CA SER A 259 -2.43 -5.61 -3.67
C SER A 259 -1.32 -6.66 -3.71
N LYS A 260 -0.11 -6.26 -4.11
CA LYS A 260 1.09 -7.12 -4.04
C LYS A 260 1.34 -7.70 -2.64
N PHE A 261 1.06 -6.91 -1.58
CA PHE A 261 1.14 -7.39 -0.20
C PHE A 261 0.09 -8.48 0.09
N ALA A 262 -1.15 -8.30 -0.35
CA ALA A 262 -2.19 -9.31 -0.18
C ALA A 262 -1.84 -10.62 -0.94
N ILE A 263 -1.27 -10.52 -2.15
CA ILE A 263 -0.77 -11.67 -2.90
C ILE A 263 0.32 -12.37 -2.09
N PHE A 264 1.34 -11.64 -1.62
CA PHE A 264 2.41 -12.16 -0.77
C PHE A 264 1.86 -12.91 0.46
N ARG A 265 0.92 -12.31 1.19
CA ARG A 265 0.32 -12.93 2.38
C ARG A 265 -0.49 -14.18 2.06
N SER A 266 -1.13 -14.24 0.90
CA SER A 266 -1.90 -15.41 0.46
C SER A 266 -1.06 -16.63 0.10
N GLY A 267 0.24 -16.43 -0.21
CA GLY A 267 1.15 -17.52 -0.59
C GLY A 267 0.88 -18.14 -1.96
N LYS A 268 0.08 -17.50 -2.81
CA LYS A 268 -0.26 -17.97 -4.17
C LYS A 268 -0.52 -16.81 -5.12
N LEU A 269 -0.33 -17.06 -6.42
CA LEU A 269 -0.70 -16.08 -7.45
C LEU A 269 -2.23 -15.95 -7.55
N PRO A 270 -2.75 -14.76 -7.89
CA PRO A 270 -4.16 -14.58 -8.19
C PRO A 270 -4.55 -15.40 -9.43
N GLU A 271 -5.74 -16.01 -9.39
CA GLU A 271 -6.34 -16.67 -10.56
C GLU A 271 -6.60 -15.66 -11.68
#